data_AF-A0A9P5X520-F1
#
_entry.id   AF-A0A9P5X520-F1
#
_cell.length_a   1.000
_cell.length_b   1.000
_cell.length_c   1.000
_cell.angle_alpha   90.00
_cell.angle_beta   90.00
_cell.angle_gamma   90.00
#
_symmetry.space_group_name_H-M   'P 1'
#
loop_
_entity.id
_entity.type
_entity.pdbx_description
1 polymer ?
#
loop_
_entity_poly.entity_id
_entity_poly.type
_entity_poly.pdbx_seq_one_letter_code
_entity_poly.pdbx_strand_id
1 'polypeptide(L)'
;MLPPLVTCYQRFPRTRWRDCVTPNGKHWIEQDDLPPEKSLRSMIGYDLAREQSLLGMAMVHGPQEKVVNIGLSIQKHEIPSHTTISSYIESLSHKLTPLELAAITAAPDPDATLRRLSTILALKSSYVKATGQNATFDWTRLEFDVDNKSATVDGHALKGWEFRLYRTKLGMTHGTEVYQCCTAFFQGCDDLKLVWYDDPKQLESWVQFINIDQILELKDAYLRTTKANGHGGESACSRSRLVPGNLFPSFGNVLTPALG
;
A
#
# COMPACT_ATOMS: atom_id res chain seq x y z
N MET A 1 -7.88 -8.32 -10.64
CA MET A 1 -6.73 -8.90 -11.39
C MET A 1 -5.42 -8.89 -10.60
N LEU A 2 -5.24 -8.03 -9.59
CA LEU A 2 -3.99 -7.98 -8.82
C LEU A 2 -3.69 -9.23 -7.95
N PRO A 3 -4.69 -9.90 -7.31
CA PRO A 3 -4.41 -11.13 -6.54
C PRO A 3 -3.80 -12.27 -7.39
N PRO A 4 -4.28 -12.53 -8.63
CA PRO A 4 -3.58 -13.42 -9.56
C PRO A 4 -2.09 -13.09 -9.80
N LEU A 5 -1.71 -11.81 -9.86
CA LEU A 5 -0.31 -11.41 -10.04
C LEU A 5 0.56 -11.81 -8.84
N VAL A 6 0.05 -11.63 -7.63
CA VAL A 6 0.71 -12.07 -6.38
C VAL A 6 0.93 -13.58 -6.42
N THR A 7 -0.09 -14.33 -6.83
CA THR A 7 0.02 -15.80 -6.88
C THR A 7 0.96 -16.31 -7.95
N CYS A 8 1.06 -15.62 -9.10
CA CYS A 8 2.10 -15.87 -10.10
C CYS A 8 3.50 -15.62 -9.55
N TYR A 9 3.69 -14.50 -8.86
CA TYR A 9 4.98 -14.14 -8.25
C TYR A 9 5.41 -15.19 -7.22
N GLN A 10 4.47 -15.66 -6.40
CA GLN A 10 4.71 -16.68 -5.38
C GLN A 10 4.64 -18.12 -5.90
N ARG A 11 4.40 -18.29 -7.20
CA ARG A 11 4.35 -19.59 -7.90
C ARG A 11 3.27 -20.54 -7.38
N PHE A 12 2.17 -20.00 -6.86
CA PHE A 12 1.02 -20.78 -6.43
C PHE A 12 0.00 -20.93 -7.57
N PRO A 13 -0.36 -22.16 -7.95
CA PRO A 13 -1.38 -22.36 -8.98
C PRO A 13 -2.73 -21.86 -8.48
N ARG A 14 -3.54 -21.28 -9.38
CA ARG A 14 -4.86 -20.72 -9.04
C ARG A 14 -5.77 -21.69 -8.28
N THR A 15 -5.64 -22.98 -8.58
CA THR A 15 -6.45 -24.05 -8.01
C THR A 15 -6.17 -24.35 -6.54
N ARG A 16 -5.07 -23.82 -5.99
CA ARG A 16 -4.62 -24.10 -4.61
C ARG A 16 -4.73 -22.90 -3.68
N TRP A 17 -5.50 -21.89 -4.07
CA TRP A 17 -5.71 -20.74 -3.20
C TRP A 17 -7.13 -20.21 -3.25
N ARG A 18 -7.55 -19.66 -2.11
CA ARG A 18 -8.88 -19.08 -1.90
C ARG A 18 -8.74 -17.62 -1.50
N ASP A 19 -9.55 -16.76 -2.11
CA ASP A 19 -9.74 -15.39 -1.65
C ASP A 19 -10.81 -15.42 -0.56
N CYS A 20 -10.45 -14.96 0.63
CA CYS A 20 -11.30 -14.93 1.80
C CYS A 20 -11.53 -13.47 2.20
N VAL A 21 -12.71 -13.18 2.75
CA VAL A 21 -13.15 -11.82 3.06
C VAL A 21 -13.75 -11.76 4.45
N THR A 22 -13.35 -10.77 5.26
CA THR A 22 -13.89 -10.58 6.60
C THR A 22 -15.27 -9.93 6.49
N PRO A 23 -16.10 -9.96 7.55
CA PRO A 23 -17.36 -9.20 7.57
C PRO A 23 -17.18 -7.70 7.27
N ASN A 24 -15.98 -7.17 7.56
CA ASN A 24 -15.60 -5.78 7.34
C ASN A 24 -14.96 -5.54 5.95
N GLY A 25 -14.99 -6.53 5.05
CA GLY A 25 -14.48 -6.40 3.68
C GLY A 25 -12.96 -6.49 3.53
N LYS A 26 -12.23 -6.96 4.55
CA LYS A 26 -10.77 -7.17 4.45
C LYS A 26 -10.48 -8.49 3.75
N HIS A 27 -9.59 -8.45 2.76
CA HIS A 27 -9.23 -9.60 1.96
C HIS A 27 -7.96 -10.28 2.46
N TRP A 28 -7.93 -11.60 2.40
CA TRP A 28 -6.71 -12.38 2.52
C TRP A 28 -6.78 -13.64 1.64
N ILE A 29 -5.61 -14.16 1.31
CA ILE A 29 -5.46 -15.39 0.54
C ILE A 29 -5.00 -16.50 1.46
N GLU A 30 -5.71 -17.62 1.39
CA GLU A 30 -5.31 -18.88 2.02
C GLU A 30 -4.83 -19.86 0.96
N GLN A 31 -3.83 -20.67 1.31
CA GLN A 31 -3.33 -21.74 0.48
C GLN A 31 -3.89 -23.08 0.97
N ASP A 32 -4.46 -23.86 0.05
CA ASP A 32 -4.96 -25.21 0.31
C ASP A 32 -3.78 -26.22 0.41
N ASP A 33 -4.01 -27.35 1.08
CA ASP A 33 -3.09 -28.49 1.19
C ASP A 33 -1.71 -28.23 1.83
N LEU A 34 -1.59 -27.18 2.65
CA LEU A 34 -0.40 -26.99 3.48
C LEU A 34 -0.50 -27.81 4.79
N PRO A 35 0.61 -28.41 5.27
CA PRO A 35 0.68 -28.94 6.62
C PRO A 35 0.24 -27.87 7.64
N PRO A 36 -0.46 -28.23 8.73
CA PRO A 36 -1.03 -27.27 9.69
C PRO A 36 0.01 -26.27 10.23
N GLU A 37 1.25 -26.73 10.44
CA GLU A 37 2.37 -25.91 10.91
C GLU A 37 2.76 -24.78 9.94
N LYS A 38 2.60 -25.01 8.63
CA LYS A 38 2.90 -24.00 7.58
C LYS A 38 1.67 -23.17 7.26
N SER A 39 0.48 -23.77 7.27
CA SER A 39 -0.79 -23.10 6.97
C SER A 39 -0.99 -21.84 7.82
N LEU A 40 -0.70 -21.91 9.13
CA LEU A 40 -0.84 -20.79 10.06
C LEU A 40 0.06 -19.58 9.77
N ARG A 41 1.08 -19.70 8.92
CA ARG A 41 2.01 -18.60 8.58
C ARG A 41 2.03 -18.25 7.11
N SER A 42 1.23 -18.94 6.30
CA SER A 42 1.26 -18.84 4.84
C SER A 42 0.11 -18.01 4.27
N MET A 43 -0.68 -17.33 5.11
CA MET A 43 -1.73 -16.44 4.63
C MET A 43 -1.14 -15.13 4.13
N ILE A 44 -1.81 -14.55 3.13
CA ILE A 44 -1.39 -13.30 2.49
C ILE A 44 -2.53 -12.32 2.57
N GLY A 45 -2.38 -11.29 3.38
CA GLY A 45 -3.32 -10.18 3.43
C GLY A 45 -2.93 -9.13 2.43
N TYR A 46 -3.90 -8.48 1.81
CA TYR A 46 -3.62 -7.41 0.87
C TYR A 46 -4.65 -6.29 0.94
N ASP A 47 -4.23 -5.10 0.54
CA ASP A 47 -5.11 -3.95 0.36
C ASP A 47 -4.79 -3.25 -0.95
N LEU A 48 -5.84 -2.73 -1.59
CA LEU A 48 -5.75 -2.05 -2.87
C LEU A 48 -6.12 -0.58 -2.70
N ALA A 49 -5.37 0.28 -3.36
CA ALA A 49 -5.67 1.70 -3.42
C ALA A 49 -5.49 2.20 -4.85
N ARG A 50 -6.40 3.07 -5.27
CA ARG A 50 -6.32 3.74 -6.56
C ARG A 50 -6.53 5.22 -6.33
N GLU A 51 -5.64 6.02 -6.87
CA GLU A 51 -5.77 7.47 -6.92
C GLU A 51 -5.39 7.91 -8.34
N GLN A 52 -6.37 8.44 -9.08
CA GLN A 52 -6.24 8.85 -10.47
C GLN A 52 -5.46 7.84 -11.34
N SER A 53 -4.22 8.17 -11.71
CA SER A 53 -3.34 7.42 -12.61
C SER A 53 -2.52 6.33 -11.89
N LEU A 54 -2.53 6.30 -10.56
CA LEU A 54 -1.76 5.35 -9.76
C LEU A 54 -2.66 4.29 -9.13
N LEU A 55 -2.28 3.03 -9.34
CA LEU A 55 -2.85 1.86 -8.68
C LEU A 55 -1.76 1.22 -7.82
N GLY A 56 -2.06 1.01 -6.54
CA GLY A 56 -1.15 0.37 -5.60
C GLY A 56 -1.78 -0.85 -4.96
N MET A 57 -0.92 -1.78 -4.57
CA MET A 57 -1.25 -2.95 -3.78
C MET A 57 -0.21 -3.08 -2.68
N ALA A 58 -0.67 -3.23 -1.45
CA ALA A 58 0.17 -3.62 -0.32
C ALA A 58 -0.17 -5.07 0.04
N MET A 59 0.84 -5.84 0.44
CA MET A 59 0.67 -7.23 0.86
C MET A 59 1.56 -7.57 2.06
N VAL A 60 1.05 -8.43 2.94
CA VAL A 60 1.77 -8.93 4.11
C VAL A 60 1.56 -10.43 4.26
N HIS A 61 2.55 -11.10 4.86
CA HIS A 61 2.52 -12.53 5.12
C HIS A 61 2.44 -12.81 6.63
N GLY A 62 1.71 -13.86 7.01
CA GLY A 62 1.63 -14.27 8.41
C GLY A 62 0.33 -14.98 8.76
N PRO A 63 -0.02 -15.03 10.06
CA PRO A 63 -1.29 -15.56 10.52
C PRO A 63 -2.43 -14.59 10.23
N GLN A 64 -3.65 -15.12 10.16
CA GLN A 64 -4.85 -14.38 9.72
C GLN A 64 -5.00 -13.04 10.45
N GLU A 65 -4.89 -13.05 11.77
CA GLU A 65 -5.08 -11.88 12.64
C GLU A 65 -4.07 -10.75 12.38
N LYS A 66 -2.90 -11.07 11.81
CA LYS A 66 -1.91 -10.06 11.45
C LYS A 66 -2.11 -9.58 10.02
N VAL A 67 -2.49 -10.47 9.11
CA VAL A 67 -2.52 -10.14 7.69
C VAL A 67 -3.78 -9.39 7.27
N VAL A 68 -4.91 -9.57 7.96
CA VAL A 68 -6.15 -8.83 7.65
C VAL A 68 -6.04 -7.34 7.99
N ASN A 69 -5.14 -6.99 8.92
CA ASN A 69 -4.93 -5.62 9.40
C ASN A 69 -3.88 -4.89 8.56
N ILE A 70 -4.15 -4.72 7.26
CA ILE A 70 -3.31 -3.99 6.31
C ILE A 70 -4.15 -2.97 5.55
N GLY A 71 -3.64 -1.75 5.37
CA GLY A 71 -4.32 -0.69 4.62
C GLY A 71 -3.33 0.14 3.81
N LEU A 72 -3.67 0.42 2.57
CA LEU A 72 -2.90 1.27 1.67
C LEU A 72 -3.68 2.54 1.36
N SER A 73 -3.05 3.69 1.54
CA SER A 73 -3.55 4.97 1.07
C SER A 73 -2.60 5.57 0.04
N ILE A 74 -3.19 6.19 -0.97
CA ILE A 74 -2.51 6.97 -1.99
C ILE A 74 -3.24 8.31 -2.02
N GLN A 75 -2.51 9.41 -1.88
CA GLN A 75 -3.03 10.77 -1.93
C GLN A 75 -2.27 11.54 -3.00
N LYS A 76 -2.98 12.20 -3.92
CA LYS A 76 -2.33 13.06 -4.90
C LYS A 76 -1.83 14.33 -4.20
N HIS A 77 -0.55 14.65 -4.40
CA HIS A 77 0.07 15.87 -3.90
C HIS A 77 -0.23 17.02 -4.87
N GLU A 78 -1.50 17.39 -4.96
CA GLU A 78 -1.98 18.46 -5.83
C GLU A 78 -3.20 19.14 -5.21
N ILE A 79 -3.32 20.45 -5.40
CA ILE A 79 -4.52 21.21 -5.01
C ILE A 79 -5.51 21.15 -6.18
N PRO A 80 -6.80 20.91 -5.92
CA PRO A 80 -7.82 20.96 -6.97
C PRO A 80 -7.78 22.28 -7.75
N SER A 81 -8.00 22.21 -9.07
CA SER A 81 -8.05 23.38 -9.94
C SER A 81 -9.00 24.46 -9.39
N HIS A 82 -8.62 25.72 -9.52
CA HIS A 82 -9.39 26.88 -9.08
C HIS A 82 -9.62 27.01 -7.56
N THR A 83 -8.83 26.31 -6.73
CA THR A 83 -8.93 26.39 -5.27
C THR A 83 -7.61 26.90 -4.65
N THR A 84 -7.69 27.65 -3.55
CA THR A 84 -6.51 28.05 -2.76
C THR A 84 -6.20 26.98 -1.72
N ILE A 85 -4.94 26.90 -1.26
CA ILE A 85 -4.55 25.94 -0.21
C ILE A 85 -5.41 26.11 1.05
N SER A 86 -5.63 27.35 1.47
CA SER A 86 -6.45 27.65 2.66
C SER A 86 -7.88 27.14 2.51
N SER A 87 -8.52 27.36 1.35
CA SER A 87 -9.87 26.87 1.07
C SER A 87 -9.90 25.34 1.00
N TYR A 88 -8.85 24.72 0.47
CA TYR A 88 -8.74 23.27 0.43
C TYR A 88 -8.61 22.66 1.84
N ILE A 89 -7.78 23.25 2.70
CA ILE A 89 -7.66 22.86 4.12
C ILE A 89 -9.00 23.04 4.84
N GLU A 90 -9.67 24.19 4.64
CA GLU A 90 -10.97 24.47 5.25
C GLU A 90 -12.01 23.41 4.85
N SER A 91 -12.03 22.99 3.58
CA SER A 91 -12.91 21.92 3.11
C SER A 91 -12.65 20.56 3.78
N LEU A 92 -11.43 20.35 4.28
CA LEU A 92 -10.99 19.11 4.94
C LEU A 92 -10.92 19.23 6.47
N SER A 93 -11.26 20.39 7.03
CA SER A 93 -11.18 20.67 8.47
C SER A 93 -11.94 19.63 9.32
N HIS A 94 -13.09 19.15 8.84
CA HIS A 94 -13.88 18.10 9.49
C HIS A 94 -13.17 16.73 9.61
N LYS A 95 -12.04 16.54 8.93
CA LYS A 95 -11.22 15.32 9.01
C LYS A 95 -9.98 15.48 9.86
N LEU A 96 -9.67 16.69 10.32
CA LEU A 96 -8.42 17.05 10.98
C LEU A 96 -8.68 17.37 12.44
N THR A 97 -7.75 17.02 13.31
CA THR A 97 -7.79 17.46 14.70
C THR A 97 -7.20 18.88 14.82
N PRO A 98 -7.47 19.60 15.92
CA PRO A 98 -6.85 20.91 16.15
C PRO A 98 -5.31 20.88 16.14
N LEU A 99 -4.70 19.80 16.65
CA LEU A 99 -3.25 19.61 16.66
C LEU A 99 -2.70 19.49 15.23
N GLU A 100 -3.34 18.65 14.41
CA GLU A 100 -2.97 18.45 13.01
C GLU A 100 -3.14 19.73 12.20
N LEU A 101 -4.25 20.44 12.40
CA LEU A 101 -4.53 21.70 11.72
C LEU A 101 -3.51 22.78 12.09
N ALA A 102 -3.13 22.87 13.37
CA ALA A 102 -2.06 23.76 13.81
C ALA A 102 -0.71 23.40 13.17
N ALA A 103 -0.39 22.10 13.11
CA ALA A 103 0.84 21.64 12.48
C ALA A 103 0.88 21.91 10.96
N ILE A 104 -0.26 21.74 10.26
CA ILE A 104 -0.39 22.04 8.82
C ILE A 104 -0.22 23.53 8.57
N THR A 105 -0.89 24.38 9.34
CA THR A 105 -0.89 25.84 9.15
C THR A 105 0.42 26.51 9.59
N ALA A 106 1.19 25.87 10.48
CA ALA A 106 2.51 26.33 10.89
C ALA A 106 3.63 26.05 9.87
N ALA A 107 3.35 25.33 8.78
CA ALA A 107 4.35 25.04 7.75
C ALA A 107 4.83 26.33 7.04
N PRO A 108 6.13 26.42 6.67
CA PRO A 108 6.75 27.68 6.24
C PRO A 108 6.33 28.13 4.83
N ASP A 109 5.93 27.18 3.98
CA ASP A 109 5.61 27.43 2.58
C ASP A 109 4.42 26.59 2.09
N PRO A 110 3.73 27.02 1.02
CA PRO A 110 2.61 26.31 0.39
C PRO A 110 2.84 24.81 0.10
N ASP A 111 4.02 24.43 -0.38
CA ASP A 111 4.33 23.03 -0.72
C ASP A 111 4.51 22.19 0.55
N ALA A 112 5.20 22.74 1.55
CA ALA A 112 5.32 22.11 2.87
C ALA A 112 3.95 21.91 3.53
N THR A 113 3.05 22.89 3.42
CA THR A 113 1.66 22.79 3.91
C THR A 113 0.91 21.65 3.22
N LEU A 114 0.95 21.59 1.88
CA LEU A 114 0.29 20.54 1.11
C LEU A 114 0.88 19.15 1.40
N ARG A 115 2.21 19.07 1.58
CA ARG A 115 2.92 17.83 1.90
C ARG A 115 2.48 17.28 3.25
N ARG A 116 2.38 18.15 4.26
CA ARG A 116 1.94 17.79 5.60
C ARG A 116 0.47 17.37 5.61
N LEU A 117 -0.39 18.10 4.91
CA LEU A 117 -1.79 17.72 4.72
C LEU A 117 -1.92 16.34 4.06
N SER A 118 -1.25 16.12 2.93
CA SER A 118 -1.29 14.86 2.19
C SER A 118 -0.76 13.69 3.01
N THR A 119 0.27 13.92 3.83
CA THR A 119 0.83 12.94 4.77
C THR A 119 -0.21 12.52 5.81
N ILE A 120 -0.82 13.48 6.50
CA ILE A 120 -1.81 13.21 7.57
C ILE A 120 -3.02 12.46 6.99
N LEU A 121 -3.53 12.91 5.84
CA LEU A 121 -4.62 12.21 5.16
C LEU A 121 -4.23 10.79 4.74
N ALA A 122 -3.00 10.58 4.26
CA ALA A 122 -2.52 9.25 3.90
C ALA A 122 -2.43 8.33 5.12
N LEU A 123 -1.88 8.82 6.24
CA LEU A 123 -1.83 8.11 7.52
C LEU A 123 -3.22 7.69 7.99
N LYS A 124 -4.15 8.66 8.11
CA LYS A 124 -5.52 8.40 8.56
C LYS A 124 -6.25 7.40 7.67
N SER A 125 -6.24 7.64 6.36
CA SER A 125 -6.89 6.76 5.38
C SER A 125 -6.32 5.34 5.44
N SER A 126 -4.99 5.19 5.55
CA SER A 126 -4.37 3.87 5.62
C SER A 126 -4.77 3.11 6.89
N TYR A 127 -4.88 3.78 8.04
CA TYR A 127 -5.35 3.16 9.30
C TYR A 127 -6.82 2.74 9.24
N VAL A 128 -7.70 3.62 8.77
CA VAL A 128 -9.14 3.33 8.61
C VAL A 128 -9.34 2.12 7.70
N LYS A 129 -8.61 2.07 6.59
CA LYS A 129 -8.61 0.91 5.69
C LYS A 129 -8.05 -0.34 6.37
N ALA A 130 -6.96 -0.23 7.13
CA ALA A 130 -6.34 -1.38 7.77
C ALA A 130 -7.24 -2.04 8.81
N THR A 131 -7.98 -1.24 9.58
CA THR A 131 -8.93 -1.73 10.59
C THR A 131 -10.25 -2.23 10.00
N GLY A 132 -10.49 -2.03 8.70
CA GLY A 132 -11.76 -2.38 8.05
C GLY A 132 -12.93 -1.51 8.52
N GLN A 133 -12.65 -0.33 9.07
CA GLN A 133 -13.68 0.64 9.43
C GLN A 133 -14.35 1.16 8.14
N ASN A 134 -15.65 1.44 8.22
CA ASN A 134 -16.44 1.89 7.08
C ASN A 134 -16.20 3.38 6.75
N ALA A 135 -16.81 3.85 5.66
CA ALA A 135 -16.72 5.25 5.23
C ALA A 135 -17.30 6.27 6.23
N THR A 136 -18.08 5.83 7.21
CA THR A 136 -18.67 6.68 8.25
C THR A 136 -17.77 6.85 9.48
N PHE A 137 -16.55 6.30 9.46
CA PHE A 137 -15.59 6.54 10.53
C PHE A 137 -15.36 8.05 10.71
N ASP A 138 -15.37 8.50 11.96
CA ASP A 138 -15.06 9.89 12.31
C ASP A 138 -13.54 10.06 12.40
N TRP A 139 -12.97 10.79 11.45
CA TRP A 139 -11.52 10.98 11.33
C TRP A 139 -10.96 11.87 12.44
N THR A 140 -11.80 12.62 13.15
CA THR A 140 -11.37 13.47 14.27
C THR A 140 -10.99 12.65 15.51
N ARG A 141 -11.44 11.39 15.59
CA ARG A 141 -11.05 10.43 16.65
C ARG A 141 -9.60 9.98 16.54
N LEU A 142 -9.01 10.13 15.36
CA LEU A 142 -7.66 9.70 15.03
C LEU A 142 -6.77 10.94 14.94
N GLU A 143 -5.72 10.99 15.73
CA GLU A 143 -4.77 12.09 15.77
C GLU A 143 -3.36 11.59 15.48
N PHE A 144 -2.70 12.18 14.48
CA PHE A 144 -1.30 11.95 14.17
C PHE A 144 -0.45 13.18 14.47
N ASP A 145 0.51 13.02 15.37
CA ASP A 145 1.59 13.97 15.57
C ASP A 145 2.83 13.47 14.82
N VAL A 146 2.99 13.95 13.60
CA VAL A 146 4.07 13.55 12.71
C VAL A 146 5.44 13.98 13.24
N ASP A 147 5.51 15.12 13.92
CA ASP A 147 6.77 15.69 14.41
C ASP A 147 7.28 14.90 15.62
N ASN A 148 6.39 14.57 16.56
CA ASN A 148 6.74 13.75 17.74
C ASN A 148 6.62 12.23 17.48
N LYS A 149 6.29 11.83 16.26
CA LYS A 149 6.09 10.43 15.84
C LYS A 149 5.12 9.66 16.73
N SER A 150 4.03 10.31 17.12
CA SER A 150 2.99 9.72 17.94
C SER A 150 1.66 9.68 17.20
N ALA A 151 0.79 8.74 17.58
CA ALA A 151 -0.55 8.65 17.03
C ALA A 151 -1.49 8.07 18.08
N THR A 152 -2.69 8.62 18.15
CA THR A 152 -3.73 8.15 19.08
C THR A 152 -5.06 7.98 18.38
N VAL A 153 -5.87 7.03 18.89
CA VAL A 153 -7.28 6.89 18.54
C VAL A 153 -8.09 6.93 19.82
N ASP A 154 -9.04 7.85 19.92
CA ASP A 154 -9.84 8.07 21.15
C ASP A 154 -8.96 8.22 22.41
N GLY A 155 -7.85 8.94 22.29
CA GLY A 155 -6.86 9.12 23.36
C GLY A 155 -5.97 7.91 23.66
N HIS A 156 -6.15 6.77 22.98
CA HIS A 156 -5.32 5.59 23.15
C HIS A 156 -4.20 5.55 22.12
N ALA A 157 -2.96 5.32 22.58
CA ALA A 157 -1.81 5.20 21.69
C ALA A 157 -1.94 4.02 20.71
N LEU A 158 -1.61 4.24 19.44
CA LEU A 158 -1.62 3.22 18.39
C LEU A 158 -0.41 2.27 18.46
N LYS A 159 -0.21 1.64 19.61
CA LYS A 159 0.87 0.66 19.81
C LYS A 159 0.70 -0.55 18.89
N GLY A 160 1.83 -1.07 18.40
CA GLY A 160 1.87 -2.24 17.53
C GLY A 160 1.55 -1.98 16.06
N TRP A 161 1.21 -0.74 15.71
CA TRP A 161 1.06 -0.31 14.33
C TRP A 161 2.38 0.14 13.72
N GLU A 162 2.59 -0.22 12.46
CA GLU A 162 3.66 0.31 11.65
C GLU A 162 3.07 1.00 10.42
N PHE A 163 3.50 2.24 10.19
CA PHE A 163 3.17 3.03 9.03
C PHE A 163 4.43 3.26 8.21
N ARG A 164 4.35 2.91 6.93
CA ARG A 164 5.44 3.10 5.96
C ARG A 164 5.02 4.12 4.93
N LEU A 165 5.73 5.25 4.92
CA LEU A 165 5.44 6.38 4.06
C LEU A 165 6.49 6.52 2.98
N TYR A 166 6.03 6.81 1.77
CA TYR A 166 6.90 7.08 0.64
C TYR A 166 6.20 8.00 -0.35
N ARG A 167 7.00 8.73 -1.13
CA ARG A 167 6.50 9.55 -2.23
C ARG A 167 6.83 8.87 -3.55
N THR A 168 5.93 8.98 -4.51
CA THR A 168 6.20 8.53 -5.87
C THR A 168 5.82 9.62 -6.87
N LYS A 169 6.60 9.69 -7.95
CA LYS A 169 6.38 10.61 -9.07
C LYS A 169 6.07 9.76 -10.29
N LEU A 170 4.92 10.01 -10.92
CA LEU A 170 4.51 9.33 -12.13
C LEU A 170 4.63 10.30 -13.31
N GLY A 171 5.52 9.96 -14.25
CA GLY A 171 5.64 10.69 -15.51
C GLY A 171 4.48 10.36 -16.44
N MET A 172 3.67 11.36 -16.76
CA MET A 172 2.55 11.28 -17.69
C MET A 172 2.85 12.13 -18.93
N THR A 173 2.15 11.87 -20.03
CA THR A 173 2.28 12.67 -21.27
C THR A 173 2.00 14.16 -21.04
N HIS A 174 1.20 14.49 -20.02
CA HIS A 174 0.78 15.86 -19.68
C HIS A 174 1.52 16.48 -18.48
N GLY A 175 2.55 15.82 -17.95
CA GLY A 175 3.32 16.32 -16.80
C GLY A 175 3.72 15.24 -15.81
N THR A 176 4.23 15.65 -14.66
CA THR A 176 4.58 14.72 -13.57
C THR A 176 3.55 14.84 -12.46
N GLU A 177 2.91 13.72 -12.12
CA GLU A 177 2.02 13.64 -10.97
C GLU A 177 2.79 13.15 -9.75
N VAL A 178 2.58 13.77 -8.60
CA VAL A 178 3.23 13.38 -7.34
C VAL A 178 2.19 12.80 -6.41
N TYR A 179 2.51 11.68 -5.78
CA TYR A 179 1.63 11.00 -4.84
C TYR A 179 2.34 10.76 -3.51
N GLN A 180 1.61 10.97 -2.42
CA GLN A 180 1.97 10.55 -1.08
C GLN A 180 1.29 9.21 -0.78
N CYS A 181 2.10 8.19 -0.52
CA CYS A 181 1.62 6.85 -0.21
C CYS A 181 1.88 6.53 1.26
N CYS A 182 0.97 5.76 1.87
CA CYS A 182 1.13 5.23 3.20
C CYS A 182 0.55 3.83 3.30
N THR A 183 1.35 2.88 3.78
CA THR A 183 0.90 1.54 4.14
C THR A 183 0.87 1.43 5.65
N ALA A 184 -0.30 1.14 6.22
CA ALA A 184 -0.47 0.80 7.63
C ALA A 184 -0.65 -0.70 7.79
N PHE A 185 0.03 -1.31 8.75
CA PHE A 185 -0.21 -2.69 9.11
C PHE A 185 0.11 -2.98 10.57
N PHE A 186 -0.61 -3.94 11.16
CA PHE A 186 -0.44 -4.30 12.57
C PHE A 186 0.59 -5.43 12.74
N GLN A 187 1.69 -5.13 13.45
CA GLN A 187 2.73 -6.13 13.77
C GLN A 187 2.58 -6.71 15.18
N GLY A 188 1.97 -5.95 16.10
CA GLY A 188 1.87 -6.28 17.52
C GLY A 188 3.16 -6.00 18.31
N CYS A 189 3.94 -5.00 17.91
CA CYS A 189 5.07 -4.48 18.70
C CYS A 189 4.59 -3.60 19.87
N ASP A 190 5.46 -3.32 20.84
CA ASP A 190 5.13 -2.48 21.99
C ASP A 190 4.98 -0.99 21.65
N ASP A 191 5.56 -0.56 20.53
CA ASP A 191 5.62 0.83 20.08
C ASP A 191 4.94 1.04 18.73
N LEU A 192 4.57 2.30 18.47
CA LEU A 192 4.20 2.79 17.15
C LEU A 192 5.47 3.02 16.32
N LYS A 193 5.46 2.61 15.05
CA LYS A 193 6.55 2.86 14.11
C LYS A 193 6.08 3.70 12.93
N LEU A 194 6.72 4.84 12.72
CA LEU A 194 6.59 5.64 11.50
C LEU A 194 7.91 5.56 10.72
N VAL A 195 7.89 4.89 9.57
CA VAL A 195 9.07 4.67 8.72
C VAL A 195 8.90 5.47 7.44
N TRP A 196 9.90 6.30 7.14
CA TRP A 196 9.93 7.16 5.97
C TRP A 196 10.96 6.65 4.97
N TYR A 197 10.55 6.49 3.72
CA TYR A 197 11.42 6.14 2.61
C TYR A 197 11.64 7.35 1.73
N ASP A 198 12.67 8.12 2.05
CA ASP A 198 13.11 9.27 1.24
C ASP A 198 14.21 8.88 0.23
N ASP A 199 14.98 7.83 0.52
CA ASP A 199 16.02 7.31 -0.37
C ASP A 199 15.43 6.32 -1.38
N PRO A 200 15.58 6.53 -2.71
CA PRO A 200 15.13 5.60 -3.74
C PRO A 200 15.62 4.17 -3.54
N LYS A 201 16.87 3.98 -3.08
CA LYS A 201 17.43 2.62 -2.89
C LYS A 201 16.73 1.85 -1.77
N GLN A 202 16.39 2.55 -0.68
CA GLN A 202 15.61 1.96 0.40
C GLN A 202 14.17 1.70 -0.05
N LEU A 203 13.62 2.58 -0.87
CA LEU A 203 12.28 2.41 -1.43
C LEU A 203 12.20 1.19 -2.34
N GLU A 204 13.18 0.95 -3.21
CA GLU A 204 13.24 -0.22 -4.11
C GLU A 204 13.27 -1.55 -3.36
N SER A 205 13.78 -1.58 -2.12
CA SER A 205 13.74 -2.78 -1.28
C SER A 205 12.33 -3.13 -0.79
N TRP A 206 11.39 -2.18 -0.87
CA TRP A 206 10.04 -2.30 -0.32
C TRP A 206 8.93 -2.16 -1.36
N VAL A 207 9.12 -1.31 -2.36
CA VAL A 207 8.11 -0.97 -3.37
C VAL A 207 8.64 -1.36 -4.74
N GLN A 208 7.84 -2.14 -5.45
CA GLN A 208 8.09 -2.48 -6.84
C GLN A 208 7.14 -1.70 -7.74
N PHE A 209 7.69 -0.93 -8.69
CA PHE A 209 6.91 -0.30 -9.74
C PHE A 209 6.74 -1.29 -10.89
N ILE A 210 5.48 -1.51 -11.28
CA ILE A 210 5.12 -2.42 -12.36
C ILE A 210 4.43 -1.63 -13.46
N ASN A 211 4.94 -1.71 -14.68
CA ASN A 211 4.31 -1.07 -15.85
C ASN A 211 3.22 -1.97 -16.46
N ILE A 212 2.44 -1.41 -17.40
CA ILE A 212 1.34 -2.16 -18.03
C ILE A 212 1.86 -3.38 -18.80
N ASP A 213 3.01 -3.27 -19.47
CA ASP A 213 3.58 -4.37 -20.25
C ASP A 213 3.95 -5.57 -19.36
N GLN A 214 4.56 -5.31 -18.20
CA GLN A 214 4.85 -6.33 -17.19
C GLN A 214 3.57 -6.98 -16.65
N ILE A 215 2.48 -6.22 -16.46
CA ILE A 215 1.18 -6.78 -16.06
C ILE A 215 0.64 -7.71 -17.17
N LEU A 216 0.76 -7.32 -18.44
CA LEU A 216 0.32 -8.14 -19.58
C LEU A 216 1.14 -9.43 -19.70
N GLU A 217 2.46 -9.35 -19.53
CA GLU A 217 3.34 -10.53 -19.51
C GLU A 217 2.96 -11.50 -18.39
N LEU A 218 2.70 -10.98 -17.18
CA LEU A 218 2.27 -11.79 -16.04
C LEU A 218 0.90 -12.41 -16.25
N LYS A 219 -0.03 -11.68 -16.89
CA LYS A 219 -1.36 -12.19 -17.26
C LYS A 219 -1.23 -13.36 -18.25
N ASP A 220 -0.38 -13.22 -19.26
CA ASP A 220 -0.18 -14.27 -20.25
C ASP A 220 0.48 -15.51 -19.63
N ALA A 221 1.46 -15.31 -18.74
CA ALA A 221 2.06 -16.41 -17.98
C ALA A 221 1.01 -17.13 -17.13
N TYR A 222 0.16 -16.38 -16.41
CA TYR A 222 -0.93 -16.92 -15.61
C TYR A 222 -1.89 -17.77 -16.45
N LEU A 223 -2.34 -17.26 -17.61
CA LEU A 223 -3.26 -17.96 -18.50
C LEU A 223 -2.67 -19.25 -19.08
N ARG A 224 -1.36 -19.33 -19.27
CA ARG A 224 -0.70 -20.58 -19.71
C ARG A 224 -0.73 -21.64 -18.60
N THR A 225 -0.50 -21.24 -17.34
CA THR A 225 -0.52 -22.18 -16.20
C THR A 225 -1.91 -22.76 -15.94
N THR A 226 -2.97 -21.96 -16.10
CA THR A 226 -4.35 -22.43 -15.89
C THR A 226 -4.80 -23.38 -16.99
N LYS A 227 -4.38 -23.15 -18.25
CA LYS A 227 -4.64 -24.09 -19.37
C LYS A 227 -3.88 -25.41 -19.21
N ALA A 228 -2.63 -25.38 -18.74
CA ALA A 228 -1.83 -26.59 -18.53
C ALA A 228 -2.38 -27.50 -17.42
N ASN A 229 -2.93 -26.93 -16.34
CA ASN A 229 -3.49 -27.70 -15.23
C ASN A 229 -4.87 -28.35 -15.54
N GLY A 230 -5.46 -28.07 -16.71
CA GLY A 230 -6.69 -28.72 -17.18
C GLY A 230 -6.48 -30.11 -17.80
N HIS A 231 -5.24 -30.53 -18.03
CA HIS A 231 -4.86 -31.88 -18.46
C HIS A 231 -3.77 -32.37 -17.51
N GLY A 232 -4.05 -33.41 -16.71
CA GLY A 232 -3.23 -33.84 -15.57
C GLY A 232 -1.75 -34.08 -15.88
N GLY A 233 -0.93 -33.04 -15.78
CA GLY A 233 0.50 -33.06 -16.01
C GLY A 233 1.19 -31.91 -15.27
N GLU A 234 2.40 -32.20 -14.76
CA GLU A 234 3.18 -31.39 -13.82
C GLU A 234 3.23 -29.88 -14.10
N SER A 235 3.20 -29.11 -13.01
CA SER A 235 3.21 -27.64 -12.97
C SER A 235 4.37 -27.02 -13.77
N ALA A 236 4.03 -26.34 -14.87
CA ALA A 236 4.96 -25.56 -15.69
C ALA A 236 5.55 -24.33 -14.98
N CYS A 237 5.04 -23.96 -13.79
CA CYS A 237 5.62 -22.89 -12.96
C CYS A 237 7.04 -23.23 -12.47
N SER A 238 7.44 -24.49 -12.57
CA SER A 238 8.78 -24.99 -12.22
C SER A 238 9.86 -24.66 -13.26
N ARG A 239 9.49 -24.31 -14.50
CA ARG A 239 10.44 -24.13 -15.63
C ARG A 239 10.70 -22.69 -16.05
N SER A 240 9.94 -21.70 -15.60
CA SER A 240 10.35 -20.30 -15.74
C SER A 240 11.38 -19.99 -14.65
N ARG A 241 12.62 -19.80 -15.07
CA ARG A 241 13.75 -19.46 -14.19
C ARG A 241 13.62 -18.00 -13.73
N LEU A 242 12.59 -17.69 -12.93
CA LEU A 242 12.53 -16.45 -12.15
C LEU A 242 13.22 -16.70 -10.80
N VAL A 243 14.56 -16.65 -10.80
CA VAL A 243 15.41 -16.83 -9.61
C VAL A 243 14.93 -15.89 -8.48
N PRO A 244 14.57 -16.42 -7.30
CA PRO A 244 14.36 -15.60 -6.13
C PRO A 244 15.74 -15.13 -5.65
N GLY A 245 16.11 -13.89 -5.97
CA GLY A 245 17.30 -13.24 -5.39
C GLY A 245 18.30 -12.60 -6.34
N ASN A 246 18.07 -12.57 -7.67
CA ASN A 246 18.92 -11.79 -8.60
C ASN A 246 18.23 -11.64 -9.97
N LEU A 247 17.22 -10.79 -10.12
CA LEU A 247 16.57 -10.57 -11.43
C LEU A 247 15.97 -9.16 -11.57
N PHE A 248 16.83 -8.16 -11.69
CA PHE A 248 16.87 -7.34 -12.90
C PHE A 248 18.36 -7.03 -13.14
N PRO A 249 18.93 -7.37 -14.32
CA PRO A 249 20.21 -6.77 -14.66
C PRO A 249 19.96 -5.25 -14.74
N SER A 250 20.82 -4.48 -14.09
CA SER A 250 20.84 -3.02 -14.22
C SER A 250 20.93 -2.65 -15.71
N PHE A 251 19.78 -2.37 -16.33
CA PHE A 251 19.71 -1.87 -17.69
C PHE A 251 18.60 -0.82 -17.80
N GLY A 252 19.05 0.42 -18.00
CA GLY A 252 18.45 1.37 -18.93
C GLY A 252 17.14 2.03 -18.51
N ASN A 253 17.26 3.08 -17.69
CA ASN A 253 16.44 4.31 -17.71
C ASN A 253 15.17 4.29 -18.57
N VAL A 254 14.02 4.01 -17.97
CA VAL A 254 12.78 4.78 -18.21
C VAL A 254 12.04 4.81 -16.87
N LEU A 255 11.84 6.00 -16.32
CA LEU A 255 11.31 6.29 -14.98
C LEU A 255 12.32 6.24 -13.82
N THR A 256 13.44 6.93 -13.97
CA THR A 256 14.09 7.55 -12.81
C THR A 256 13.17 8.67 -12.30
N PRO A 257 12.79 8.74 -11.02
CA PRO A 257 12.13 9.92 -10.49
C PRO A 257 13.11 11.08 -10.59
N ALA A 258 12.77 12.10 -11.38
CA ALA A 258 13.54 13.34 -11.40
C ALA A 258 13.44 14.00 -10.00
N LEU A 259 14.56 13.98 -9.28
CA LEU A 259 14.76 14.74 -8.04
C LEU A 259 15.28 16.12 -8.43
N GLY A 260 14.42 17.11 -8.28
CA GLY A 260 14.77 18.50 -7.97
C GLY A 260 14.20 18.80 -6.59
#